data_AF-A0A7R9PEV7-F1
#
_entry.id   AF-A0A7R9PEV7-F1
#
_cell.length_a   1.000
_cell.length_b   1.000
_cell.length_c   1.000
_cell.angle_alpha   90.00
_cell.angle_beta   90.00
_cell.angle_gamma   90.00
#
_symmetry.space_group_name_H-M   'P 1'
#
loop_
_entity.id
_entity.type
_entity.pdbx_description
1 polymer ?
#
loop_
_entity_poly.entity_id
_entity_poly.type
_entity_poly.pdbx_seq_one_letter_code
_entity_poly.pdbx_strand_id
1 'polypeptide(L)'
;MSAERVQCLSFHGRVSQLETVLRQHCNTVRTVVFDHAEVALHDTFGDRTYWNARRSMRFNLALHELAAQFRREYLNSTDEVDGTVREFNWTIEKCFLSFTPSSIQPMEGTRGGPFLSVHLRRKDFLWGRPKDIPSLKSASVQIDKLLRGLALVKAFIATDAPQEEFEELQSYLPKYQLFRYTPSKTVKETYKDGGVAIIDQIICSHARYCMNFNSRPRIEPRPPAQRSDTLPLDRQVTVKGQQS
;
A
#
# COMPACT_ATOMS: atom_id res chain seq x y z
N MET A 1 15.37 -14.78 21.31
CA MET A 1 15.22 -13.74 22.37
C MET A 1 14.43 -14.37 23.49
N SER A 2 14.93 -14.27 24.74
CA SER A 2 14.18 -14.70 25.93
C SER A 2 13.72 -13.44 26.67
N ALA A 3 12.47 -13.41 27.11
CA ALA A 3 11.92 -12.30 27.87
C ALA A 3 11.95 -12.64 29.37
N GLU A 4 12.46 -11.73 30.19
CA GLU A 4 12.48 -11.89 31.65
C GLU A 4 11.08 -11.81 32.27
N ARG A 5 10.17 -11.05 31.65
CA ARG A 5 8.78 -10.90 32.06
C ARG A 5 7.88 -10.72 30.84
N VAL A 6 6.77 -11.47 30.81
CA VAL A 6 5.70 -11.33 29.80
C VAL A 6 4.41 -10.95 30.52
N GLN A 7 3.72 -9.94 30.02
CA GLN A 7 2.46 -9.46 30.61
C GLN A 7 1.47 -9.12 29.50
N CYS A 8 0.23 -9.59 29.64
CA CYS A 8 -0.86 -9.24 28.75
C CYS A 8 -1.52 -7.95 29.21
N LEU A 9 -1.82 -7.06 28.26
CA LEU A 9 -2.48 -5.79 28.51
C LEU A 9 -3.71 -5.67 27.62
N SER A 10 -4.85 -5.34 28.22
CA SER A 10 -6.05 -4.96 27.45
C SER A 10 -5.90 -3.48 27.07
N PHE A 11 -5.76 -3.21 25.78
CA PHE A 11 -5.54 -1.86 25.26
C PHE A 11 -6.59 -1.50 24.20
N HIS A 12 -7.16 -0.31 24.31
CA HIS A 12 -7.99 0.30 23.28
C HIS A 12 -7.67 1.79 23.22
N GLY A 13 -7.07 2.24 22.12
CA GLY A 13 -6.62 3.62 22.03
C GLY A 13 -5.66 3.89 20.88
N ARG A 14 -5.09 5.08 20.92
CA ARG A 14 -4.13 5.59 19.94
C ARG A 14 -2.68 5.34 20.36
N VAL A 15 -1.74 5.38 19.42
CA VAL A 15 -0.31 5.15 19.69
C VAL A 15 0.23 6.06 20.81
N SER A 16 -0.15 7.34 20.86
CA SER A 16 0.28 8.26 21.94
C SER A 16 -0.10 7.77 23.34
N GLN A 17 -1.19 7.00 23.48
CA GLN A 17 -1.63 6.49 24.77
C GLN A 17 -0.79 5.29 25.25
N LEU A 18 0.02 4.68 24.38
CA LEU A 18 1.02 3.69 24.79
C LEU A 18 2.12 4.32 25.66
N GLU A 19 2.38 5.62 25.54
CA GLU A 19 3.32 6.32 26.43
C GLU A 19 2.88 6.22 27.89
N THR A 20 1.59 6.36 28.16
CA THR A 20 1.02 6.21 29.50
C THR A 20 1.26 4.80 30.04
N VAL A 21 1.09 3.78 29.20
CA VAL A 21 1.35 2.37 29.55
C VAL A 21 2.83 2.17 29.92
N LEU A 22 3.75 2.71 29.12
CA LEU A 22 5.19 2.64 29.39
C LEU A 22 5.55 3.32 30.72
N ARG A 23 5.01 4.50 30.98
CA ARG A 23 5.26 5.24 32.22
C ARG A 23 4.72 4.53 33.46
N GLN A 24 3.57 3.86 33.35
CA GLN A 24 2.91 3.19 34.47
C GLN A 24 3.50 1.80 34.79
N HIS A 25 3.90 1.04 33.77
CA HIS A 25 4.24 -0.39 33.94
C HIS A 25 5.70 -0.73 33.62
N CYS A 26 6.45 0.18 33.00
CA CYS A 26 7.79 -0.08 32.48
C CYS A 26 8.84 0.93 32.94
N ASN A 27 8.61 1.68 34.03
CA ASN A 27 9.50 2.74 34.52
C ASN A 27 10.90 2.27 34.95
N THR A 28 11.08 0.99 35.28
CA THR A 28 12.35 0.38 35.66
C THR A 28 12.98 -0.49 34.56
N VAL A 29 12.30 -0.63 33.42
CA VAL A 29 12.66 -1.59 32.37
C VAL A 29 13.35 -0.86 31.22
N ARG A 30 14.49 -1.36 30.76
CA ARG A 30 15.27 -0.74 29.69
C ARG A 30 14.75 -1.04 28.29
N THR A 31 14.23 -2.25 28.08
CA THR A 31 13.78 -2.74 26.78
C THR A 31 12.36 -3.27 26.92
N VAL A 32 11.45 -2.73 26.13
CA VAL A 32 10.05 -3.15 26.08
C VAL A 32 9.73 -3.58 24.65
N VAL A 33 9.05 -4.71 24.53
CA VAL A 33 8.53 -5.21 23.25
C VAL A 33 7.01 -5.26 23.37
N PHE A 34 6.33 -4.56 22.47
CA PHE A 34 4.90 -4.71 22.30
C PHE A 34 4.64 -5.83 21.30
N ASP A 35 4.06 -6.92 21.78
CA ASP A 35 3.43 -7.91 20.90
C ASP A 35 2.06 -7.37 20.45
N HIS A 36 1.59 -7.79 19.28
CA HIS A 36 0.31 -7.34 18.69
C HIS A 36 0.14 -5.81 18.58
N ALA A 37 1.18 -5.10 18.12
CA ALA A 37 1.17 -3.65 18.00
C ALA A 37 0.09 -3.09 17.03
N GLU A 38 -0.52 -3.92 16.18
CA GLU A 38 -1.64 -3.57 15.31
C GLU A 38 -2.91 -3.14 16.05
N VAL A 39 -3.03 -3.47 17.35
CA VAL A 39 -4.16 -3.06 18.19
C VAL A 39 -4.17 -1.55 18.42
N ALA A 40 -3.00 -0.91 18.42
CA ALA A 40 -2.89 0.54 18.59
C ALA A 40 -3.23 1.28 17.30
N LEU A 41 -4.16 2.23 17.39
CA LEU A 41 -4.58 3.05 16.24
C LEU A 41 -3.68 4.26 16.06
N HIS A 42 -3.54 4.76 14.82
CA HIS A 42 -2.85 6.03 14.57
C HIS A 42 -3.50 7.18 15.37
N ASP A 43 -2.68 8.14 15.83
CA ASP A 43 -3.18 9.31 16.55
C ASP A 43 -4.12 10.15 15.68
N THR A 44 -3.62 10.54 14.51
CA THR A 44 -4.39 11.18 13.45
C THR A 44 -3.98 10.56 12.12
N PHE A 45 -4.92 9.90 11.45
CA PHE A 45 -4.64 9.32 10.14
C PHE A 45 -4.54 10.42 9.08
N GLY A 46 -3.42 10.46 8.33
CA GLY A 46 -3.23 11.40 7.22
C GLY A 46 -2.72 12.80 7.62
N ASP A 47 -2.30 13.00 8.86
CA ASP A 47 -1.66 14.24 9.30
C ASP A 47 -0.19 14.34 8.86
N ARG A 48 0.48 15.45 9.24
CA ARG A 48 1.89 15.67 8.91
C ARG A 48 2.79 14.58 9.48
N THR A 49 2.55 14.14 10.72
CA THR A 49 3.38 13.13 11.38
C THR A 49 3.25 11.77 10.70
N TYR A 50 2.01 11.37 10.38
CA TYR A 50 1.70 10.18 9.60
C TYR A 50 2.43 10.19 8.25
N TRP A 51 2.32 11.28 7.49
CA TRP A 51 2.99 11.38 6.19
C TRP A 51 4.51 11.46 6.27
N ASN A 52 5.07 12.08 7.31
CA ASN A 52 6.52 12.06 7.55
C ASN A 52 7.02 10.64 7.83
N ALA A 53 6.33 9.89 8.70
CA ALA A 53 6.65 8.49 8.96
C ALA A 53 6.51 7.63 7.69
N ARG A 54 5.47 7.87 6.87
CA ARG A 54 5.31 7.15 5.60
C ARG A 54 6.38 7.51 4.56
N ARG A 55 6.79 8.77 4.47
CA ARG A 55 7.80 9.27 3.51
C ARG A 55 9.21 8.83 3.85
N SER A 56 9.52 8.62 5.13
CA SER A 56 10.82 8.12 5.57
C SER A 56 11.04 6.64 5.22
N MET A 57 9.97 5.88 4.99
CA MET A 57 10.03 4.49 4.52
C MET A 57 10.40 4.42 3.02
N ARG A 58 11.69 4.62 2.74
CA ARG A 58 12.27 4.45 1.40
C ARG A 58 12.68 3.01 1.17
N PHE A 59 12.39 2.50 -0.03
CA PHE A 59 12.82 1.18 -0.42
C PHE A 59 14.33 1.15 -0.67
N ASN A 60 14.89 -0.06 -0.60
CA ASN A 60 16.29 -0.31 -0.90
C ASN A 60 16.62 0.11 -2.35
N LEU A 61 17.79 0.73 -2.54
CA LEU A 61 18.24 1.24 -3.85
C LEU A 61 18.33 0.15 -4.92
N ALA A 62 18.81 -1.04 -4.59
CA ALA A 62 18.91 -2.14 -5.55
C ALA A 62 17.54 -2.61 -6.04
N LEU A 63 16.50 -2.57 -5.19
CA LEU A 63 15.12 -2.87 -5.61
C LEU A 63 14.58 -1.79 -6.55
N HIS A 64 14.93 -0.52 -6.30
CA HIS A 64 14.63 0.58 -7.22
C HIS A 64 15.31 0.41 -8.58
N GLU A 65 16.58 0.02 -8.61
CA GLU A 65 17.32 -0.22 -9.84
C GLU A 65 16.74 -1.37 -10.66
N LEU A 66 16.39 -2.49 -10.02
CA LEU A 66 15.73 -3.63 -10.67
C LEU A 66 14.37 -3.21 -11.28
N ALA A 67 13.58 -2.44 -10.55
CA ALA A 67 12.31 -1.91 -11.05
C ALA A 67 12.51 -0.92 -12.21
N ALA A 68 13.51 -0.04 -12.12
CA ALA A 68 13.84 0.93 -13.17
C ALA A 68 14.35 0.25 -14.44
N GLN A 69 15.16 -0.81 -14.31
CA GLN A 69 15.59 -1.63 -15.43
C GLN A 69 14.40 -2.25 -16.16
N PHE A 70 13.49 -2.90 -15.42
CA PHE A 70 12.29 -3.50 -16.00
C PHE A 70 11.41 -2.46 -16.71
N ARG A 71 11.20 -1.29 -16.10
CA ARG A 71 10.44 -0.19 -16.69
C ARG A 71 11.04 0.30 -18.02
N ARG A 72 12.37 0.45 -18.08
CA ARG A 72 13.07 0.84 -19.31
C ARG A 72 12.90 -0.19 -20.41
N GLU A 73 13.14 -1.46 -20.08
CA GLU A 73 13.22 -2.54 -21.06
C GLU A 73 11.84 -2.92 -21.64
N TYR A 74 10.82 -3.00 -20.78
CA TYR A 74 9.52 -3.55 -21.18
C TYR A 74 8.42 -2.48 -21.31
N LEU A 75 8.49 -1.40 -20.53
CA LEU A 75 7.39 -0.43 -20.39
C LEU A 75 7.65 0.92 -21.04
N ASN A 76 8.82 1.13 -21.67
CA ASN A 76 9.25 2.42 -22.25
C ASN A 76 9.10 3.58 -21.25
N SER A 77 9.56 3.37 -20.02
CA SER A 77 9.29 4.24 -18.87
C SER A 77 10.59 4.56 -18.13
N THR A 78 10.88 5.86 -17.94
CA THR A 78 11.98 6.39 -17.12
C THR A 78 11.52 7.58 -16.30
N ASP A 79 12.21 7.88 -15.20
CA ASP A 79 11.76 8.95 -14.31
C ASP A 79 11.77 10.34 -14.95
N GLU A 80 12.71 10.58 -15.87
CA GLU A 80 12.85 11.83 -16.60
C GLU A 80 11.71 12.01 -17.62
N VAL A 81 11.35 10.94 -18.34
CA VAL A 81 10.28 10.98 -19.36
C VAL A 81 8.90 11.03 -18.70
N ASP A 82 8.76 10.34 -17.57
CA ASP A 82 7.48 10.19 -16.86
C ASP A 82 7.19 11.35 -15.90
N GLY A 83 8.19 12.21 -15.65
CA GLY A 83 8.13 13.29 -14.67
C GLY A 83 8.00 12.79 -13.23
N THR A 84 8.61 11.63 -12.94
CA THR A 84 8.58 10.94 -11.63
C THR A 84 9.92 11.02 -10.90
N VAL A 85 10.82 11.93 -11.30
CA VAL A 85 12.07 12.19 -10.57
C VAL A 85 11.75 12.62 -9.14
N ARG A 86 12.39 11.96 -8.17
CA ARG A 86 12.23 12.24 -6.74
C ARG A 86 13.57 12.58 -6.10
N GLU A 87 13.50 13.47 -5.12
CA GLU A 87 14.66 13.80 -4.29
C GLU A 87 15.12 12.60 -3.48
N PHE A 88 16.44 12.41 -3.40
CA PHE A 88 17.04 11.36 -2.58
C PHE A 88 16.73 11.57 -1.09
N ASN A 89 16.89 12.82 -0.63
CA ASN A 89 16.51 13.18 0.73
C ASN A 89 14.99 13.42 0.78
N TRP A 90 14.27 12.50 1.41
CA TRP A 90 12.82 12.58 1.51
C TRP A 90 12.32 13.82 2.26
N THR A 91 13.12 14.42 3.15
CA THR A 91 12.71 15.56 3.99
C THR A 91 12.51 16.85 3.19
N ILE A 92 13.20 16.99 2.05
CA ILE A 92 13.12 18.18 1.19
C ILE A 92 12.08 18.04 0.08
N GLU A 93 11.45 16.86 -0.07
CA GLU A 93 10.37 16.72 -1.05
C GLU A 93 9.24 17.69 -0.72
N LYS A 94 8.85 18.44 -1.74
CA LYS A 94 7.71 19.35 -1.68
C LYS A 94 6.48 18.65 -2.23
N CYS A 95 5.32 19.04 -1.71
CA CYS A 95 4.06 18.60 -2.30
C CYS A 95 3.96 19.22 -3.70
N PHE A 96 3.76 18.39 -4.72
CA PHE A 96 3.59 18.80 -6.11
C PHE A 96 2.22 19.46 -6.39
N LEU A 97 1.42 19.72 -5.35
CA LEU A 97 0.20 20.52 -5.44
C LEU A 97 0.50 21.93 -4.92
N SER A 98 0.67 22.87 -5.84
CA SER A 98 0.56 24.29 -5.54
C SER A 98 -0.90 24.58 -5.17
N PHE A 99 -1.18 24.71 -3.88
CA PHE A 99 -2.45 25.25 -3.40
C PHE A 99 -2.44 26.77 -3.64
N THR A 100 -3.01 27.21 -4.77
CA THR A 100 -3.46 28.61 -4.90
C THR A 100 -4.97 28.65 -4.67
N PRO A 101 -5.52 29.59 -3.87
CA PRO A 101 -6.94 29.60 -3.49
C PRO A 101 -7.92 29.76 -4.67
N SER A 102 -7.42 30.12 -5.85
CA SER A 102 -8.20 30.47 -7.02
C SER A 102 -8.21 29.39 -8.11
N SER A 103 -7.41 28.33 -7.99
CA SER A 103 -7.42 27.23 -8.96
C SER A 103 -6.60 26.03 -8.46
N ILE A 104 -7.24 24.86 -8.38
CA ILE A 104 -6.56 23.57 -8.29
C ILE A 104 -5.97 23.30 -9.68
N GLN A 105 -4.76 23.76 -9.93
CA GLN A 105 -3.98 23.33 -11.08
C GLN A 105 -3.05 22.21 -10.58
N PRO A 106 -3.17 20.97 -11.07
CA PRO A 106 -2.09 19.99 -10.94
C PRO A 106 -0.83 20.67 -11.47
N MET A 107 0.26 20.68 -10.70
CA MET A 107 1.51 21.20 -11.25
C MET A 107 1.88 20.29 -12.44
N GLU A 108 2.01 20.88 -13.63
CA GLU A 108 2.40 20.18 -14.85
C GLU A 108 3.71 19.42 -14.60
N GLY A 109 3.70 18.09 -14.69
CA GLY A 109 4.96 17.35 -14.56
C GLY A 109 4.81 15.84 -14.53
N THR A 110 4.15 15.29 -13.51
CA THR A 110 4.12 13.83 -13.31
C THR A 110 3.03 13.19 -14.16
N ARG A 111 3.41 12.65 -15.31
CA ARG A 111 2.52 11.95 -16.26
C ARG A 111 2.47 10.44 -16.03
N GLY A 112 3.53 9.88 -15.45
CA GLY A 112 3.72 8.44 -15.36
C GLY A 112 4.02 7.79 -16.72
N GLY A 113 4.60 6.60 -16.66
CA GLY A 113 4.99 5.82 -17.82
C GLY A 113 3.81 5.42 -18.70
N PRO A 114 4.03 5.16 -20.00
CA PRO A 114 2.97 4.87 -20.98
C PRO A 114 2.40 3.46 -20.84
N PHE A 115 1.98 3.08 -19.63
CA PHE A 115 1.38 1.80 -19.30
C PHE A 115 0.35 1.95 -18.16
N LEU A 116 -0.59 1.01 -18.12
CA LEU A 116 -1.54 0.84 -17.02
C LEU A 116 -0.93 -0.09 -15.96
N SER A 117 -1.01 0.27 -14.69
CA SER A 117 -0.71 -0.65 -13.59
C SER A 117 -1.99 -1.28 -13.08
N VAL A 118 -1.95 -2.61 -12.90
CA VAL A 118 -3.06 -3.39 -12.35
C VAL A 118 -2.52 -4.24 -11.21
N HIS A 119 -3.07 -4.07 -10.01
CA HIS A 119 -2.81 -4.96 -8.90
C HIS A 119 -4.00 -5.90 -8.68
N LEU A 120 -3.76 -7.20 -8.86
CA LEU A 120 -4.73 -8.29 -8.76
C LEU A 120 -4.30 -9.21 -7.62
N ARG A 121 -4.92 -9.07 -6.45
CA ARG A 121 -4.72 -9.96 -5.30
C ARG A 121 -5.73 -11.11 -5.36
N ARG A 122 -5.27 -12.35 -5.50
CA ARG A 122 -6.14 -13.53 -5.69
C ARG A 122 -6.00 -14.58 -4.60
N LYS A 123 -4.80 -15.04 -4.24
CA LYS A 123 -4.58 -16.30 -3.52
C LYS A 123 -5.40 -16.47 -2.23
N ASP A 124 -5.06 -15.72 -1.18
CA ASP A 124 -5.73 -15.72 0.12
C ASP A 124 -7.14 -15.12 0.06
N PHE A 125 -7.34 -14.18 -0.85
CA PHE A 125 -8.62 -13.51 -1.04
C PHE A 125 -9.70 -14.45 -1.59
N LEU A 126 -9.37 -15.39 -2.49
CA LEU A 126 -10.34 -16.35 -3.05
C LEU A 126 -11.05 -17.17 -1.97
N TRP A 127 -10.35 -17.52 -0.89
CA TRP A 127 -10.91 -18.28 0.23
C TRP A 127 -11.63 -17.37 1.24
N GLY A 128 -11.04 -16.22 1.58
CA GLY A 128 -11.58 -15.35 2.62
C GLY A 128 -12.68 -14.39 2.16
N ARG A 129 -12.69 -14.00 0.88
CA ARG A 129 -13.57 -12.95 0.31
C ARG A 129 -13.90 -13.20 -1.19
N PRO A 130 -14.46 -14.35 -1.57
CA PRO A 130 -14.71 -14.68 -2.99
C PRO A 130 -15.66 -13.71 -3.70
N LYS A 131 -16.64 -13.13 -2.98
CA LYS A 131 -17.63 -12.19 -3.54
C LYS A 131 -17.05 -10.82 -3.90
N ASP A 132 -15.89 -10.52 -3.36
CA ASP A 132 -15.25 -9.21 -3.41
C ASP A 132 -14.18 -9.14 -4.52
N ILE A 133 -13.89 -10.26 -5.20
CA ILE A 133 -12.85 -10.37 -6.21
C ILE A 133 -13.52 -10.59 -7.56
N PRO A 134 -13.19 -9.80 -8.59
CA PRO A 134 -13.72 -10.04 -9.92
C PRO A 134 -13.14 -11.33 -10.51
N SER A 135 -13.93 -12.01 -11.33
CA SER A 135 -13.41 -13.06 -12.21
C SER A 135 -12.38 -12.47 -13.19
N LEU A 136 -11.49 -13.31 -13.74
CA LEU A 136 -10.49 -12.85 -14.73
C LEU A 136 -11.15 -12.20 -15.94
N LYS A 137 -12.29 -12.74 -16.37
CA LYS A 137 -13.11 -12.16 -17.45
C LYS A 137 -13.72 -10.80 -17.09
N SER A 138 -14.15 -10.59 -15.84
CA SER A 138 -14.64 -9.28 -15.40
C SER A 138 -13.49 -8.27 -15.28
N ALA A 139 -12.35 -8.71 -14.77
CA ALA A 139 -11.14 -7.90 -14.69
C ALA A 139 -10.66 -7.48 -16.08
N SER A 140 -10.65 -8.38 -17.06
CA SER A 140 -10.22 -8.07 -18.43
C SER A 140 -11.09 -7.00 -19.09
N VAL A 141 -12.41 -7.03 -18.90
CA VAL A 141 -13.32 -5.99 -19.40
C VAL A 141 -12.99 -4.62 -18.80
N GLN A 142 -12.67 -4.55 -17.50
CA GLN A 142 -12.29 -3.31 -16.84
C GLN A 142 -10.92 -2.79 -17.31
N ILE A 143 -9.97 -3.70 -17.51
CA ILE A 143 -8.64 -3.38 -18.05
C ILE A 143 -8.75 -2.86 -19.49
N ASP A 144 -9.50 -3.53 -20.38
CA ASP A 144 -9.74 -3.09 -21.76
C ASP A 144 -10.36 -1.68 -21.79
N LYS A 145 -11.39 -1.43 -20.97
CA LYS A 145 -12.03 -0.12 -20.88
C LYS A 145 -11.03 0.98 -20.50
N LEU A 146 -10.17 0.74 -19.51
CA LEU A 146 -9.17 1.72 -19.06
C LEU A 146 -8.07 1.92 -20.11
N LEU A 147 -7.57 0.85 -20.71
CA LEU A 147 -6.54 0.93 -21.75
C LEU A 147 -7.03 1.71 -22.97
N ARG A 148 -8.28 1.50 -23.41
CA ARG A 148 -8.90 2.30 -24.48
C ARG A 148 -9.06 3.76 -24.10
N GLY A 149 -9.63 4.02 -22.92
CA GLY A 149 -9.87 5.39 -22.44
C GLY A 149 -8.60 6.22 -22.28
N LEU A 150 -7.48 5.56 -21.93
CA LEU A 150 -6.18 6.20 -21.74
C LEU A 150 -5.29 6.15 -22.99
N ALA A 151 -5.76 5.54 -24.09
CA ALA A 151 -4.98 5.27 -25.30
C ALA A 151 -3.64 4.56 -25.01
N LEU A 152 -3.66 3.57 -24.13
CA LEU A 152 -2.49 2.78 -23.72
C LEU A 152 -2.51 1.38 -24.35
N VAL A 153 -1.34 0.89 -24.75
CA VAL A 153 -1.17 -0.45 -25.34
C VAL A 153 -0.49 -1.45 -24.42
N LYS A 154 0.12 -0.97 -23.32
CA LYS A 154 0.84 -1.80 -22.33
C LYS A 154 0.15 -1.79 -20.97
N ALA A 155 0.12 -2.94 -20.31
CA ALA A 155 -0.32 -3.07 -18.93
C ALA A 155 0.68 -3.89 -18.11
N PHE A 156 1.02 -3.43 -16.91
CA PHE A 156 1.78 -4.18 -15.93
C PHE A 156 0.83 -4.78 -14.88
N ILE A 157 0.92 -6.09 -14.68
CA ILE A 157 0.05 -6.85 -13.78
C ILE A 157 0.86 -7.33 -12.57
N ALA A 158 0.67 -6.68 -11.43
CA ALA A 158 1.16 -7.14 -10.14
C ALA A 158 0.15 -8.13 -9.56
N THR A 159 0.50 -9.40 -9.50
CA THR A 159 -0.43 -10.44 -9.01
C THR A 159 0.31 -11.58 -8.33
N ASP A 160 -0.33 -12.17 -7.33
CA ASP A 160 0.09 -13.40 -6.67
C ASP A 160 -0.53 -14.67 -7.29
N ALA A 161 -1.22 -14.50 -8.42
CA ALA A 161 -1.79 -15.57 -9.23
C ALA A 161 -0.71 -16.47 -9.86
N PRO A 162 -0.99 -17.77 -10.03
CA PRO A 162 -0.07 -18.68 -10.72
C PRO A 162 0.04 -18.31 -12.23
N GLN A 163 0.96 -18.96 -12.94
CA GLN A 163 1.27 -18.63 -14.34
C GLN A 163 0.05 -18.86 -15.26
N GLU A 164 -0.72 -19.90 -15.01
CA GLU A 164 -1.87 -20.30 -15.82
C GLU A 164 -2.98 -19.24 -15.79
N GLU A 165 -3.25 -18.65 -14.62
CA GLU A 165 -4.24 -17.57 -14.49
C GLU A 165 -3.79 -16.27 -15.17
N PHE A 166 -2.49 -16.00 -15.17
CA PHE A 166 -1.94 -14.85 -15.90
C PHE A 166 -2.06 -15.05 -17.41
N GLU A 167 -1.77 -16.25 -17.92
CA GLU A 167 -1.96 -16.62 -19.33
C GLU A 167 -3.44 -16.59 -19.74
N GLU A 168 -4.34 -17.04 -18.86
CA GLU A 168 -5.79 -16.90 -19.07
C GLU A 168 -6.18 -15.42 -19.20
N LEU A 169 -5.69 -14.54 -18.32
CA LEU A 169 -5.94 -13.10 -18.42
C LEU A 169 -5.39 -12.51 -19.74
N GLN A 170 -4.19 -12.94 -20.16
CA GLN A 170 -3.61 -12.53 -21.44
C GLN A 170 -4.48 -12.97 -22.62
N SER A 171 -5.06 -14.16 -22.57
CA SER A 171 -5.95 -14.68 -23.63
C SER A 171 -7.20 -13.80 -23.84
N TYR A 172 -7.68 -13.12 -22.80
CA TYR A 172 -8.82 -12.19 -22.91
C TYR A 172 -8.43 -10.81 -23.46
N LEU A 173 -7.15 -10.47 -23.50
CA LEU A 173 -6.64 -9.15 -23.87
C LEU A 173 -5.59 -9.20 -25.01
N PRO A 174 -5.85 -9.88 -26.14
CA PRO A 174 -4.85 -10.12 -27.19
C PRO A 174 -4.38 -8.84 -27.91
N LYS A 175 -5.11 -7.73 -27.75
CA LYS A 175 -4.77 -6.42 -28.34
C LYS A 175 -3.68 -5.66 -27.59
N TYR A 176 -3.37 -6.08 -26.36
CA TYR A 176 -2.52 -5.35 -25.43
C TYR A 176 -1.32 -6.20 -25.03
N GLN A 177 -0.23 -5.52 -24.69
CA GLN A 177 0.96 -6.17 -24.16
C GLN A 177 0.88 -6.18 -22.63
N LEU A 178 0.66 -7.36 -22.06
CA LEU A 178 0.61 -7.56 -20.62
C LEU A 178 1.96 -8.05 -20.11
N PHE A 179 2.49 -7.34 -19.14
CA PHE A 179 3.77 -7.62 -18.50
C PHE A 179 3.56 -8.02 -17.05
N ARG A 180 4.38 -8.97 -16.58
CA ARG A 180 4.49 -9.35 -15.17
C ARG A 180 5.97 -9.44 -14.83
N TYR A 181 6.35 -8.97 -13.65
CA TYR A 181 7.73 -9.11 -13.19
C TYR A 181 7.98 -10.56 -12.76
N THR A 182 8.91 -11.23 -13.43
CA THR A 182 9.37 -12.57 -13.05
C THR A 182 10.80 -12.45 -12.53
N PRO A 183 11.03 -12.59 -11.21
CA PRO A 183 12.37 -12.45 -10.64
C PRO A 183 13.29 -13.56 -11.12
N SER A 184 14.57 -13.25 -11.33
CA SER A 184 15.60 -14.26 -11.50
C SER A 184 15.79 -15.06 -10.20
N LYS A 185 16.38 -16.27 -10.29
CA LYS A 185 16.67 -17.10 -9.11
C LYS A 185 17.48 -16.32 -8.07
N THR A 186 18.53 -15.63 -8.52
CA THR A 186 19.39 -14.79 -7.67
C THR A 186 18.62 -13.67 -6.99
N VAL A 187 17.74 -12.96 -7.70
CA VAL A 187 16.91 -11.89 -7.12
C VAL A 187 15.96 -12.47 -6.06
N LYS A 188 15.33 -13.61 -6.35
CA LYS A 188 14.40 -14.26 -5.43
C LYS A 188 15.10 -14.78 -4.17
N GLU A 189 16.29 -15.36 -4.30
CA GLU A 189 17.10 -15.82 -3.17
C GLU A 189 17.59 -14.66 -2.30
N THR A 190 18.00 -13.55 -2.94
CA THR A 190 18.55 -12.38 -2.24
C THR A 190 17.47 -11.60 -1.50
N TYR A 191 16.37 -11.28 -2.17
CA TYR A 191 15.36 -10.34 -1.67
C TYR A 191 14.08 -11.00 -1.17
N LYS A 192 13.93 -12.32 -1.38
CA LYS A 192 12.76 -13.11 -1.00
C LYS A 192 11.47 -12.55 -1.62
N ASP A 193 10.33 -13.14 -1.25
CA ASP A 193 9.03 -12.73 -1.78
C ASP A 193 8.67 -11.28 -1.39
N GLY A 194 9.13 -10.80 -0.23
CA GLY A 194 8.92 -9.42 0.21
C GLY A 194 9.59 -8.39 -0.69
N GLY A 195 10.81 -8.65 -1.15
CA GLY A 195 11.49 -7.75 -2.08
C GLY A 195 10.90 -7.78 -3.48
N VAL A 196 10.43 -8.95 -3.95
CA VAL A 196 9.68 -9.05 -5.21
C VAL A 196 8.40 -8.22 -5.15
N ALA A 197 7.66 -8.30 -4.05
CA ALA A 197 6.46 -7.47 -3.84
C ALA A 197 6.78 -5.97 -3.81
N ILE A 198 7.94 -5.57 -3.27
CA ILE A 198 8.40 -4.17 -3.32
C ILE A 198 8.68 -3.75 -4.77
N ILE A 199 9.34 -4.60 -5.57
CA ILE A 199 9.60 -4.30 -7.00
C ILE A 199 8.28 -4.08 -7.74
N ASP A 200 7.28 -4.96 -7.55
CA ASP A 200 5.94 -4.78 -8.11
C ASP A 200 5.31 -3.44 -7.70
N GLN A 201 5.37 -3.10 -6.41
CA GLN A 201 4.85 -1.83 -5.90
C GLN A 201 5.55 -0.62 -6.51
N ILE A 202 6.89 -0.68 -6.67
CA ILE A 202 7.66 0.38 -7.32
C ILE A 202 7.21 0.52 -8.77
N ILE A 203 7.15 -0.56 -9.55
CA ILE A 203 6.72 -0.51 -10.96
C ILE A 203 5.30 0.05 -11.06
N CYS A 204 4.37 -0.44 -10.23
CA CYS A 204 2.99 0.04 -10.19
C CYS A 204 2.89 1.55 -9.89
N SER A 205 3.73 2.07 -9.00
CA SER A 205 3.72 3.48 -8.61
C SER A 205 4.13 4.46 -9.71
N HIS A 206 4.75 3.96 -10.79
CA HIS A 206 5.23 4.78 -11.92
C HIS A 206 4.34 4.70 -13.16
N ALA A 207 3.21 3.99 -13.10
CA ALA A 207 2.26 3.93 -14.21
C ALA A 207 1.52 5.27 -14.40
N ARG A 208 1.04 5.52 -15.63
CA ARG A 208 0.14 6.65 -15.91
C ARG A 208 -1.16 6.57 -15.13
N TYR A 209 -1.63 5.36 -14.92
CA TYR A 209 -2.81 5.09 -14.11
C TYR A 209 -2.60 3.77 -13.38
N CYS A 210 -2.99 3.72 -12.11
CA CYS A 210 -2.96 2.50 -11.33
C CYS A 210 -4.37 2.12 -10.89
N MET A 211 -4.70 0.84 -11.04
CA MET A 211 -5.94 0.28 -10.54
C MET A 211 -5.65 -0.88 -9.59
N ASN A 212 -6.41 -0.95 -8.50
CA ASN A 212 -6.37 -2.06 -7.57
C ASN A 212 -7.73 -2.74 -7.62
N PHE A 213 -7.73 -4.04 -7.90
CA PHE A 213 -8.93 -4.85 -7.73
C PHE A 213 -9.06 -5.25 -6.27
N ASN A 214 -9.48 -4.27 -5.46
CA ASN A 214 -9.84 -4.51 -4.08
C ASN A 214 -11.35 -4.75 -3.97
N SER A 215 -11.66 -5.65 -3.05
CA SER A 215 -12.91 -5.90 -2.34
C SER A 215 -13.71 -4.67 -1.95
N ARG A 216 -14.31 -4.00 -2.94
CA ARG A 216 -15.39 -3.00 -2.94
C ARG A 216 -15.05 -1.90 -3.96
N PRO A 217 -15.87 -1.70 -5.02
CA PRO A 217 -15.84 -0.43 -5.74
C PRO A 217 -16.19 0.68 -4.74
N ARG A 218 -15.26 1.58 -4.46
CA ARG A 218 -15.56 2.80 -3.71
C ARG A 218 -16.27 3.77 -4.67
N ILE A 219 -17.54 3.50 -4.97
CA ILE A 219 -18.40 4.36 -5.80
C ILE A 219 -19.44 5.11 -4.96
N GLU A 220 -19.67 4.75 -3.70
CA GLU A 220 -20.60 5.51 -2.85
C GLU A 220 -19.87 6.51 -1.94
N PRO A 221 -20.22 7.82 -1.99
CA PRO A 221 -19.80 8.75 -0.96
C PRO A 221 -20.36 8.26 0.38
N ARG A 222 -19.47 8.13 1.37
CA ARG A 222 -19.85 7.74 2.72
C ARG A 222 -20.88 8.78 3.21
N PRO A 223 -22.11 8.37 3.62
CA PRO A 223 -23.06 9.33 4.17
C PRO A 223 -22.41 10.04 5.38
N PRO A 224 -22.70 11.33 5.58
CA PRO A 224 -22.15 12.07 6.70
C PRO A 224 -22.47 11.33 8.00
N ALA A 225 -21.46 11.12 8.82
CA ALA A 225 -21.63 10.49 10.12
C ALA A 225 -22.69 11.27 10.91
N GLN A 226 -23.82 10.62 11.19
CA GLN A 226 -24.79 11.17 12.13
C GLN A 226 -24.09 11.25 13.49
N ARG A 227 -23.85 12.47 13.96
CA ARG A 227 -23.49 12.71 15.35
C ARG A 227 -24.68 12.29 16.20
N SER A 228 -24.58 11.12 16.81
CA SER A 228 -25.38 10.79 17.99
C SER A 228 -24.70 11.45 19.19
N ASP A 229 -25.17 12.63 19.56
CA ASP A 229 -24.80 13.28 20.83
C ASP A 229 -25.43 12.50 21.99
N THR A 230 -24.77 11.44 22.44
CA THR A 230 -24.98 10.85 23.77
C THR A 230 -23.71 10.13 24.21
N LEU A 231 -22.89 10.79 25.01
CA LEU A 231 -21.87 10.15 25.85
C LEU A 231 -22.56 9.59 27.10
N PRO A 232 -22.43 8.29 27.43
CA PRO A 232 -22.59 7.86 28.80
C PRO A 232 -21.26 8.11 29.54
N LEU A 233 -21.33 8.96 30.57
CA LEU A 233 -20.35 8.97 31.65
C LEU A 233 -20.27 7.56 32.29
N ASP A 234 -19.10 7.31 32.88
CA ASP A 234 -18.76 6.18 33.75
C ASP A 234 -18.60 4.80 33.12
N ARG A 235 -17.33 4.46 32.83
CA ARG A 235 -16.80 3.13 33.15
C ARG A 235 -15.48 3.28 33.89
N GLN A 236 -15.57 3.10 35.21
CA GLN A 236 -14.45 2.90 36.10
C GLN A 236 -13.59 1.72 35.62
N VAL A 237 -12.28 1.91 35.69
CA VAL A 237 -11.26 0.89 35.46
C VAL A 237 -11.32 -0.11 36.62
N THR A 238 -11.83 -1.31 36.39
CA THR A 238 -11.76 -2.41 37.38
C THR A 238 -10.62 -3.35 37.01
N VAL A 239 -9.55 -3.31 37.80
CA VAL A 239 -8.45 -4.29 37.76
C VAL A 239 -8.85 -5.49 38.60
N LYS A 240 -9.07 -6.66 37.97
CA LYS A 240 -9.10 -7.93 38.70
C LYS A 240 -7.69 -8.48 38.77
N GLY A 241 -7.09 -8.45 39.97
CA GLY A 241 -5.91 -9.24 40.29
C GLY A 241 -6.30 -10.71 40.38
N GLN A 242 -5.61 -11.58 39.65
CA GLN A 242 -5.62 -13.01 39.92
C GLN A 242 -4.33 -13.34 40.67
N GLN A 243 -4.49 -13.66 41.96
CA GLN A 243 -3.54 -14.44 42.74
C GLN A 243 -3.86 -15.92 42.51
N SER A 244 -2.89 -16.66 41.98
CA SER A 244 -2.44 -17.99 42.42
C SER A 244 -1.50 -18.55 41.36
#